data_AF-A0A9D6L875-F1
#
_entry.id   AF-A0A9D6L875-F1
#
_cell.length_a   1.000
_cell.length_b   1.000
_cell.length_c   1.000
_cell.angle_alpha   90.00
_cell.angle_beta   90.00
_cell.angle_gamma   90.00
#
_symmetry.space_group_name_H-M   'P 1'
#
loop_
_entity.id
_entity.type
_entity.pdbx_description
1 polymer ?
#
loop_
_entity_poly.entity_id
_entity_poly.type
_entity_poly.pdbx_seq_one_letter_code
_entity_poly.pdbx_strand_id
1 'polypeptide(L)'
;MRAERFQIGVVAALAGLVLLTHVLGATALQSALWGAHLYAFLPAPALPIALLATLAGIAVAWRFAQRVPWPVAPSAPARRIAIACAIGVASLAIFWWLRIHHSLLGDSGPLSRDLPFGEQSHHLQPLSLELHHYAYFWTRAWFAGPGRSPEQQAYDAVALDSVIAGAIFVPVAIGLARALVAPAAANGAAKEAMPRPAALVPLAAALLLSQGFIQLFFGYVENYTWFALMMALFLWAGLGFLTRRTPLILAVLPLEIAIGLNLSGVVLLPSVAVLGVWGWMQPDLRRAVARDLALTVASLVGLHVLLQALGHFDTMVAIRYMWDLVARGQAMQHPSFLMLFGAAHMRDVLAIHTLIGPCAGLLLVPAALVRVADGGRRGLADARLLFVLAAAGPPLVASFTYGDSIQGLPRDWDLFAPFALLYVAAAIYCLASQPMR
;
A
#
# COMPACT_ATOMS: atom_id res chain seq x y z
N MET A 1 33.12 -6.78 -0.42
CA MET A 1 31.97 -7.67 -0.15
C MET A 1 31.13 -7.76 -1.42
N ARG A 2 30.74 -8.96 -1.89
CA ARG A 2 29.82 -9.09 -3.05
C ARG A 2 28.47 -8.47 -2.69
N ALA A 3 27.85 -7.71 -3.59
CA ALA A 3 26.58 -7.01 -3.36
C ALA A 3 25.47 -7.96 -2.87
N GLU A 4 25.48 -9.21 -3.34
CA GLU A 4 24.58 -10.28 -2.89
C GLU A 4 24.65 -10.54 -1.38
N ARG A 5 25.84 -10.52 -0.77
CA ARG A 5 26.01 -10.74 0.67
C ARG A 5 25.47 -9.57 1.50
N PHE A 6 25.59 -8.36 0.97
CA PHE A 6 25.07 -7.16 1.62
C PHE A 6 23.54 -7.17 1.66
N GLN A 7 22.89 -7.51 0.55
CA GLN A 7 21.43 -7.58 0.47
C GLN A 7 20.84 -8.64 1.42
N ILE A 8 21.45 -9.83 1.46
CA ILE A 8 21.05 -10.89 2.39
C ILE A 8 21.20 -10.44 3.85
N GLY A 9 22.33 -9.79 4.18
CA GLY A 9 22.58 -9.26 5.52
C GLY A 9 21.55 -8.22 5.95
N VAL A 10 21.19 -7.28 5.06
CA VAL A 10 20.17 -6.26 5.33
C VAL A 10 18.79 -6.88 5.53
N VAL A 11 18.37 -7.79 4.65
CA VAL A 11 17.07 -8.47 4.78
C VAL A 11 17.01 -9.31 6.06
N ALA A 12 18.09 -10.03 6.39
CA ALA A 12 18.16 -10.80 7.64
C ALA A 12 18.17 -9.89 8.88
N ALA A 13 18.89 -8.77 8.85
CA ALA A 13 18.91 -7.80 9.94
C ALA A 13 17.53 -7.16 10.16
N LEU A 14 16.85 -6.79 9.08
CA LEU A 14 15.50 -6.26 9.15
C LEU A 14 14.54 -7.31 9.69
N ALA A 15 14.54 -8.53 9.15
CA ALA A 15 13.74 -9.63 9.69
C ALA A 15 14.02 -9.86 11.18
N GLY A 16 15.29 -9.86 11.59
CA GLY A 16 15.67 -9.93 13.00
C GLY A 16 15.13 -8.78 13.84
N LEU A 17 15.13 -7.55 13.31
CA LEU A 17 14.55 -6.39 13.96
C LEU A 17 13.03 -6.50 14.10
N VAL A 18 12.33 -7.02 13.09
CA VAL A 18 10.88 -7.33 13.18
C VAL A 18 10.60 -8.33 14.28
N LEU A 19 11.35 -9.43 14.30
CA LEU A 19 11.16 -10.46 15.31
C LEU A 19 11.44 -9.90 16.72
N LEU A 20 12.53 -9.14 16.87
CA LEU A 20 12.89 -8.51 18.13
C LEU A 20 11.82 -7.52 18.59
N THR A 21 11.31 -6.67 17.70
CA THR A 21 10.27 -5.68 18.04
C THR A 21 8.96 -6.35 18.44
N HIS A 22 8.54 -7.43 17.78
CA HIS A 22 7.37 -8.21 18.21
C HIS A 22 7.60 -8.93 19.53
N VAL A 23 8.78 -9.52 19.76
CA VAL A 23 9.10 -10.17 21.04
C VAL A 23 9.11 -9.14 22.18
N LEU A 24 9.82 -8.02 22.00
CA LEU A 24 9.86 -6.95 22.99
C LEU A 24 8.49 -6.33 23.23
N GLY A 25 7.75 -6.05 22.15
CA GLY A 25 6.39 -5.53 22.22
C GLY A 25 5.46 -6.47 22.97
N ALA A 26 5.56 -7.79 22.74
CA ALA A 26 4.72 -8.77 23.42
C ALA A 26 5.07 -8.97 24.91
N THR A 27 6.27 -8.57 25.35
CA THR A 27 6.82 -8.91 26.67
C THR A 27 7.16 -7.68 27.51
N ALA A 28 8.30 -7.06 27.28
CA ALA A 28 8.88 -6.03 28.13
C ALA A 28 8.39 -4.61 27.82
N LEU A 29 7.94 -4.36 26.58
CA LEU A 29 7.63 -3.04 26.06
C LEU A 29 6.18 -2.91 25.57
N GLN A 30 5.24 -3.63 26.19
CA GLN A 30 3.82 -3.64 25.80
C GLN A 30 3.20 -2.24 25.74
N SER A 31 3.55 -1.36 26.69
CA SER A 31 3.05 0.02 26.75
C SER A 31 3.79 1.00 25.82
N ALA A 32 4.95 0.60 25.30
CA ALA A 32 5.85 1.47 24.54
C ALA A 32 5.89 1.15 23.04
N LEU A 33 5.71 -0.11 22.66
CA LEU A 33 5.71 -0.56 21.27
C LEU A 33 4.29 -0.94 20.84
N TRP A 34 3.43 0.09 20.74
CA TRP A 34 2.08 -0.11 20.26
C TRP A 34 2.09 -0.74 18.85
N GLY A 35 1.17 -1.66 18.56
CA GLY A 35 1.16 -2.44 17.33
C GLY A 35 2.05 -3.68 17.34
N ALA A 36 3.28 -3.59 17.87
CA ALA A 36 4.17 -4.74 17.96
C ALA A 36 3.75 -5.73 19.07
N HIS A 37 2.97 -5.27 20.05
CA HIS A 37 2.45 -6.04 21.19
C HIS A 37 1.24 -6.92 20.89
N LEU A 38 0.81 -7.06 19.62
CA LEU A 38 -0.34 -7.89 19.23
C LEU A 38 -0.30 -9.30 19.85
N TYR A 39 0.89 -9.92 19.85
CA TYR A 39 1.08 -11.26 20.43
C TYR A 39 0.87 -11.34 21.93
N ALA A 40 0.86 -10.22 22.67
CA ALA A 40 0.54 -10.19 24.10
C ALA A 40 -0.95 -10.51 24.37
N PHE A 41 -1.82 -10.28 23.38
CA PHE A 41 -3.26 -10.56 23.50
C PHE A 41 -3.63 -11.95 22.98
N LEU A 42 -2.69 -12.68 22.37
CA LEU A 42 -2.90 -14.04 21.90
C LEU A 42 -2.48 -15.05 22.98
N PRO A 43 -2.97 -16.31 22.90
CA PRO A 43 -2.49 -17.36 23.77
C PRO A 43 -0.96 -17.46 23.72
N ALA A 44 -0.32 -17.74 24.86
CA ALA A 44 1.14 -17.84 24.99
C ALA A 44 1.87 -18.62 23.86
N PRO A 45 1.34 -19.72 23.29
CA PRO A 45 2.01 -20.42 22.18
C PRO A 45 1.98 -19.68 20.83
N ALA A 46 1.19 -18.63 20.65
CA ALA A 46 1.05 -17.94 19.36
C ALA A 46 2.36 -17.32 18.88
N LEU A 47 3.08 -16.62 19.77
CA LEU A 47 4.37 -16.01 19.45
C LEU A 47 5.43 -17.05 19.04
N PRO A 48 5.73 -18.11 19.82
CA PRO A 48 6.72 -19.09 19.40
C PRO A 48 6.31 -19.85 18.14
N ILE A 49 5.02 -20.12 17.91
CA ILE A 49 4.55 -20.71 16.64
C ILE A 49 4.83 -19.78 15.46
N ALA A 50 4.51 -18.48 15.59
CA ALA A 50 4.78 -17.50 14.54
C ALA A 50 6.29 -17.35 14.26
N LEU A 51 7.12 -17.36 15.30
CA LEU A 51 8.58 -17.35 15.17
C LEU A 51 9.09 -18.60 14.44
N LEU A 52 8.63 -19.79 14.83
CA LEU A 52 9.01 -21.05 14.18
C LEU A 52 8.55 -21.09 12.72
N ALA A 53 7.33 -20.65 12.42
CA ALA A 53 6.81 -20.56 11.06
C ALA A 53 7.64 -19.59 10.21
N THR A 54 8.03 -18.44 10.77
CA THR A 54 8.89 -17.44 10.11
C THR A 54 10.27 -18.02 9.81
N LEU A 55 10.90 -18.68 10.79
CA LEU A 55 12.20 -19.32 10.61
C LEU A 55 12.15 -20.46 9.58
N ALA A 56 11.09 -21.28 9.61
CA ALA A 56 10.87 -22.32 8.61
C ALA A 56 10.69 -21.71 7.21
N GLY A 57 9.91 -20.63 7.08
CA GLY A 57 9.73 -19.88 5.84
C GLY A 57 11.04 -19.32 5.29
N ILE A 58 11.89 -18.74 6.15
CA ILE A 58 13.22 -18.25 5.78
C ILE A 58 14.10 -19.40 5.31
N ALA A 59 14.12 -20.53 6.03
CA ALA A 59 14.93 -21.70 5.67
C ALA A 59 14.49 -22.32 4.33
N VAL A 60 13.17 -22.41 4.09
CA VAL A 60 12.59 -22.85 2.83
C VAL A 60 12.96 -21.87 1.72
N ALA A 61 12.73 -20.56 1.90
CA ALA A 61 13.08 -19.55 0.92
C ALA A 61 14.57 -19.60 0.56
N TRP A 62 15.45 -19.73 1.55
CA TRP A 62 16.89 -19.87 1.35
C TRP A 62 17.25 -21.11 0.52
N ARG A 63 16.68 -22.27 0.86
CA ARG A 63 16.97 -23.54 0.19
C ARG A 63 16.41 -23.61 -1.24
N PHE A 64 15.24 -23.01 -1.47
CA PHE A 64 14.52 -23.10 -2.74
C PHE A 64 14.75 -21.92 -3.69
N ALA A 65 15.26 -20.78 -3.21
CA ALA A 65 15.63 -19.63 -4.04
C ALA A 65 16.59 -20.00 -5.19
N GLN A 66 17.36 -21.07 -5.04
CA GLN A 66 18.32 -21.53 -6.04
C GLN A 66 17.78 -22.62 -6.98
N ARG A 67 16.60 -23.20 -6.74
CA ARG A 67 16.20 -24.48 -7.38
C ARG A 67 14.83 -24.51 -8.00
N VAL A 68 13.94 -23.57 -7.71
CA VAL A 68 12.56 -23.63 -8.22
C VAL A 68 12.42 -22.72 -9.43
N PRO A 69 12.32 -23.27 -10.66
CA PRO A 69 11.91 -22.46 -11.81
C PRO A 69 10.49 -21.98 -11.54
N TRP A 70 10.32 -20.66 -11.43
CA TRP A 70 8.98 -20.09 -11.35
C TRP A 70 8.28 -20.31 -12.69
N PRO A 71 7.03 -20.80 -12.70
CA PRO A 71 6.30 -21.01 -13.94
C PRO A 71 6.26 -19.71 -14.74
N VAL A 72 6.73 -19.79 -15.98
CA VAL A 72 6.58 -18.69 -16.93
C VAL A 72 5.10 -18.34 -16.99
N ALA A 73 4.77 -17.06 -16.84
CA ALA A 73 3.39 -16.61 -16.91
C ALA A 73 2.76 -17.16 -18.20
N PRO A 74 1.56 -17.79 -18.12
CA PRO A 74 1.00 -18.46 -19.28
C PRO A 74 0.90 -17.50 -20.46
N SER A 75 1.19 -17.94 -21.68
CA SER A 75 1.14 -17.08 -22.86
C SER A 75 -0.29 -16.63 -23.18
N ALA A 76 -1.26 -17.52 -23.00
CA ALA A 76 -2.66 -17.28 -23.33
C ALA A 76 -3.34 -16.33 -22.32
N PRO A 77 -4.05 -15.28 -22.79
CA PRO A 77 -4.73 -14.31 -21.92
C PRO A 77 -5.85 -14.96 -21.08
N ALA A 78 -6.63 -15.87 -21.66
CA ALA A 78 -7.70 -16.57 -20.95
C ALA A 78 -7.17 -17.36 -19.74
N ARG A 79 -6.03 -18.05 -19.89
CA ARG A 79 -5.40 -18.79 -18.79
C ARG A 79 -4.85 -17.85 -17.70
N ARG A 80 -4.35 -16.66 -18.05
CA ARG A 80 -3.94 -15.65 -17.06
C ARG A 80 -5.13 -15.15 -16.25
N ILE A 81 -6.24 -14.84 -16.91
CA ILE A 81 -7.47 -14.40 -16.26
C ILE A 81 -7.99 -15.50 -15.33
N ALA A 82 -8.09 -16.74 -15.80
CA ALA A 82 -8.54 -17.87 -14.98
C ALA A 82 -7.68 -18.08 -13.73
N ILE A 83 -6.35 -17.98 -13.84
CA ILE A 83 -5.45 -18.07 -12.69
C ILE A 83 -5.65 -16.89 -11.73
N ALA A 84 -5.77 -15.67 -12.25
CA ALA A 84 -6.01 -14.49 -11.42
C ALA A 84 -7.35 -14.60 -10.66
N CYS A 85 -8.41 -15.07 -11.33
CA CYS A 85 -9.70 -15.35 -10.70
C CYS A 85 -9.59 -16.44 -9.63
N ALA A 86 -8.89 -17.55 -9.91
CA ALA A 86 -8.69 -18.62 -8.95
C ALA A 86 -7.93 -18.14 -7.69
N ILE A 87 -6.89 -17.34 -7.87
CA ILE A 87 -6.16 -16.69 -6.77
C ILE A 87 -7.09 -15.76 -6.00
N GLY A 88 -7.85 -14.91 -6.68
CA GLY A 88 -8.79 -13.99 -6.03
C GLY A 88 -9.85 -14.70 -5.20
N VAL A 89 -10.45 -15.78 -5.72
CA VAL A 89 -11.43 -16.61 -4.98
C VAL A 89 -10.78 -17.27 -3.76
N ALA A 90 -9.56 -17.81 -3.89
CA ALA A 90 -8.85 -18.38 -2.75
C ALA A 90 -8.54 -17.32 -1.70
N SER A 91 -8.10 -16.12 -2.11
CA SER A 91 -7.85 -14.99 -1.23
C SER A 91 -9.11 -14.52 -0.52
N LEU A 92 -10.25 -14.41 -1.22
CA LEU A 92 -11.55 -14.08 -0.64
C LEU A 92 -11.91 -15.05 0.50
N ALA A 93 -11.77 -16.35 0.26
CA ALA A 93 -12.05 -17.37 1.27
C ALA A 93 -11.13 -17.25 2.50
N ILE A 94 -9.83 -17.02 2.27
CA ILE A 94 -8.84 -16.85 3.35
C ILE A 94 -9.13 -15.60 4.18
N PHE A 95 -9.33 -14.45 3.52
CA PHE A 95 -9.59 -13.18 4.19
C PHE A 95 -10.91 -13.20 4.97
N TRP A 96 -11.95 -13.82 4.42
CA TRP A 96 -13.22 -14.00 5.14
C TRP A 96 -13.08 -14.91 6.35
N TRP A 97 -12.39 -16.05 6.21
CA TRP A 97 -12.22 -17.03 7.27
C TRP A 97 -11.41 -16.49 8.45
N LEU A 98 -10.39 -15.67 8.17
CA LEU A 98 -9.48 -15.09 9.15
C LEU A 98 -9.82 -13.63 9.48
N ARG A 99 -11.07 -13.21 9.26
CA ARG A 99 -11.44 -11.81 9.39
C ARG A 99 -11.27 -11.28 10.82
N ILE A 100 -10.96 -9.99 10.90
CA ILE A 100 -10.81 -9.24 12.14
C ILE A 100 -12.21 -8.91 12.66
N HIS A 101 -12.42 -9.12 13.97
CA HIS A 101 -13.67 -8.88 14.66
C HIS A 101 -13.47 -7.91 15.83
N HIS A 102 -13.28 -6.62 15.53
CA HIS A 102 -13.38 -5.58 16.55
C HIS A 102 -13.98 -4.30 15.97
N SER A 103 -14.54 -3.47 16.85
CA SER A 103 -15.17 -2.19 16.52
C SER A 103 -14.56 -1.00 17.29
N LEU A 104 -13.44 -1.22 17.98
CA LEU A 104 -12.86 -0.25 18.91
C LEU A 104 -11.81 0.69 18.28
N LEU A 105 -11.48 0.49 17.01
CA LEU A 105 -10.48 1.29 16.29
C LEU A 105 -11.09 1.80 14.98
N GLY A 106 -10.54 2.93 14.52
CA GLY A 106 -10.87 3.60 13.26
C GLY A 106 -12.35 3.92 13.04
N ASP A 107 -12.80 3.84 11.79
CA ASP A 107 -14.12 4.21 11.30
C ASP A 107 -15.17 3.10 11.50
N SER A 108 -14.81 1.95 12.07
CA SER A 108 -15.73 0.83 12.28
C SER A 108 -17.01 1.18 13.06
N GLY A 109 -16.90 2.01 14.10
CA GLY A 109 -18.03 2.48 14.90
C GLY A 109 -18.99 3.37 14.10
N PRO A 110 -18.53 4.51 13.56
CA PRO A 110 -19.33 5.36 12.69
C PRO A 110 -19.96 4.60 11.52
N LEU A 111 -19.17 3.80 10.76
CA LEU A 111 -19.68 3.06 9.61
C LEU A 111 -20.80 2.09 9.98
N SER A 112 -20.61 1.30 11.04
CA SER A 112 -21.64 0.33 11.46
C SER A 112 -22.90 1.00 12.00
N ARG A 113 -22.77 2.16 12.66
CA ARG A 113 -23.92 2.90 13.20
C ARG A 113 -24.67 3.68 12.13
N ASP A 114 -23.96 4.35 11.23
CA ASP A 114 -24.53 5.43 10.42
C ASP A 114 -25.01 4.94 9.03
N LEU A 115 -24.43 3.86 8.49
CA LEU A 115 -24.88 3.23 7.24
C LEU A 115 -26.34 2.74 7.29
N PRO A 116 -26.84 2.10 8.37
CA PRO A 116 -28.26 1.77 8.52
C PRO A 116 -29.21 2.97 8.42
N PHE A 117 -28.75 4.17 8.79
CA PHE A 117 -29.52 5.41 8.70
C PHE A 117 -29.46 6.06 7.32
N GLY A 118 -28.76 5.45 6.36
CA GLY A 118 -28.69 5.91 4.99
C GLY A 118 -27.63 6.98 4.75
N GLU A 119 -26.60 7.08 5.61
CA GLU A 119 -25.45 7.92 5.30
C GLU A 119 -24.75 7.42 4.03
N GLN A 120 -24.39 8.35 3.15
CA GLN A 120 -23.89 8.07 1.80
C GLN A 120 -22.61 8.82 1.44
N SER A 121 -22.24 9.88 2.17
CA SER A 121 -21.08 10.70 1.81
C SER A 121 -20.38 11.28 3.05
N HIS A 122 -19.06 11.29 3.00
CA HIS A 122 -18.19 11.90 4.01
C HIS A 122 -17.29 12.95 3.34
N HIS A 123 -17.15 14.13 3.93
CA HIS A 123 -16.41 15.24 3.32
C HIS A 123 -14.93 14.96 3.00
N LEU A 124 -14.29 14.02 3.71
CA LEU A 124 -12.90 13.60 3.44
C LEU A 124 -12.78 12.30 2.63
N GLN A 125 -13.85 11.51 2.57
CA GLN A 125 -13.84 10.15 2.03
C GLN A 125 -15.14 9.84 1.26
N PRO A 126 -15.58 10.73 0.34
CA PRO A 126 -16.94 10.70 -0.19
C PRO A 126 -17.24 9.41 -0.95
N LEU A 127 -16.31 8.97 -1.80
CA LEU A 127 -16.50 7.76 -2.59
C LEU A 127 -16.38 6.48 -1.75
N SER A 128 -15.56 6.48 -0.70
CA SER A 128 -15.46 5.31 0.20
C SER A 128 -16.77 5.09 0.94
N LEU A 129 -17.38 6.15 1.50
CA LEU A 129 -18.64 6.01 2.21
C LEU A 129 -19.79 5.61 1.26
N GLU A 130 -19.81 6.18 0.05
CA GLU A 130 -20.80 5.79 -0.96
C GLU A 130 -20.66 4.31 -1.35
N LEU A 131 -19.42 3.83 -1.53
CA LEU A 131 -19.16 2.44 -1.84
C LEU A 131 -19.61 1.50 -0.71
N HIS A 132 -19.31 1.84 0.54
CA HIS A 132 -19.79 1.10 1.71
C HIS A 132 -21.31 1.14 1.84
N HIS A 133 -21.95 2.26 1.52
CA HIS A 133 -23.41 2.37 1.47
C HIS A 133 -24.02 1.38 0.49
N TYR A 134 -23.49 1.30 -0.74
CA TYR A 134 -23.99 0.33 -1.71
C TYR A 134 -23.66 -1.11 -1.32
N ALA A 135 -22.48 -1.37 -0.76
CA ALA A 135 -22.14 -2.68 -0.24
C ALA A 135 -23.13 -3.13 0.85
N TYR A 136 -23.45 -2.25 1.81
CA TYR A 136 -24.48 -2.49 2.81
C TYR A 136 -25.86 -2.70 2.18
N PHE A 137 -26.30 -1.80 1.31
CA PHE A 137 -27.61 -1.86 0.69
C PHE A 137 -27.84 -3.17 -0.08
N TRP A 138 -26.84 -3.63 -0.84
CA TRP A 138 -26.93 -4.85 -1.63
C TRP A 138 -26.78 -6.14 -0.80
N THR A 139 -25.99 -6.12 0.27
CA THR A 139 -25.60 -7.36 0.97
C THR A 139 -26.20 -7.52 2.37
N ARG A 140 -26.83 -6.49 2.96
CA ARG A 140 -27.42 -6.57 4.32
C ARG A 140 -28.38 -7.74 4.52
N ALA A 141 -29.14 -8.09 3.49
CA ALA A 141 -30.07 -9.22 3.54
C ALA A 141 -29.39 -10.58 3.74
N TRP A 142 -28.12 -10.72 3.32
CA TRP A 142 -27.32 -11.93 3.54
C TRP A 142 -26.90 -12.10 4.99
N PHE A 143 -26.85 -10.99 5.75
CA PHE A 143 -26.48 -10.96 7.16
C PHE A 143 -27.68 -10.79 8.10
N ALA A 144 -28.90 -10.72 7.55
CA ALA A 144 -30.12 -10.66 8.33
C ALA A 144 -30.36 -11.99 9.05
N GLY A 145 -30.86 -11.92 10.28
CA GLY A 145 -31.22 -13.09 11.07
C GLY A 145 -31.88 -12.71 12.40
N PRO A 146 -32.57 -13.66 13.06
CA PRO A 146 -33.18 -13.40 14.37
C PRO A 146 -32.16 -12.85 15.37
N GLY A 147 -32.49 -11.72 15.99
CA GLY A 147 -31.63 -11.07 16.98
C GLY A 147 -30.45 -10.26 16.43
N ARG A 148 -30.29 -10.15 15.10
CA ARG A 148 -29.20 -9.34 14.51
C ARG A 148 -29.64 -7.89 14.29
N SER A 149 -28.93 -6.95 14.91
CA SER A 149 -29.22 -5.53 14.75
C SER A 149 -28.78 -5.01 13.36
N PRO A 150 -29.34 -3.89 12.86
CA PRO A 150 -28.89 -3.26 11.61
C PRO A 150 -27.40 -2.91 11.61
N GLU A 151 -26.84 -2.51 12.77
CA GLU A 151 -25.43 -2.16 12.91
C GLU A 151 -24.52 -3.38 12.74
N GLN A 152 -24.92 -4.53 13.28
CA GLN A 152 -24.20 -5.79 13.06
C GLN A 152 -24.23 -6.23 11.60
N GLN A 153 -25.34 -5.99 10.90
CA GLN A 153 -25.45 -6.26 9.46
C GLN A 153 -24.57 -5.31 8.64
N ALA A 154 -24.51 -4.02 9.02
CA ALA A 154 -23.63 -3.03 8.40
C ALA A 154 -22.15 -3.39 8.60
N TYR A 155 -21.77 -3.79 9.81
CA TYR A 155 -20.43 -4.28 10.10
C TYR A 155 -20.03 -5.47 9.21
N ASP A 156 -20.87 -6.50 9.13
CA ASP A 156 -20.58 -7.68 8.31
C ASP A 156 -20.57 -7.36 6.80
N ALA A 157 -21.41 -6.44 6.33
CA ALA A 157 -21.44 -5.99 4.94
C ALA A 157 -20.18 -5.23 4.53
N VAL A 158 -19.71 -4.30 5.36
CA VAL A 158 -18.47 -3.55 5.11
C VAL A 158 -17.24 -4.47 5.25
N ALA A 159 -17.28 -5.43 6.19
CA ALA A 159 -16.25 -6.45 6.27
C ALA A 159 -16.18 -7.29 4.97
N LEU A 160 -17.33 -7.64 4.37
CA LEU A 160 -17.35 -8.31 3.07
C LEU A 160 -16.75 -7.45 1.96
N ASP A 161 -17.08 -6.15 1.94
CA ASP A 161 -16.52 -5.19 0.99
C ASP A 161 -14.98 -5.10 1.08
N SER A 162 -14.45 -5.00 2.31
CA SER A 162 -13.01 -5.09 2.61
C SER A 162 -12.37 -6.37 2.05
N VAL A 163 -13.01 -7.52 2.26
CA VAL A 163 -12.54 -8.83 1.78
C VAL A 163 -12.55 -8.90 0.25
N ILE A 164 -13.56 -8.32 -0.41
CA ILE A 164 -13.64 -8.25 -1.87
C ILE A 164 -12.49 -7.39 -2.42
N ALA A 165 -12.24 -6.22 -1.82
CA ALA A 165 -11.10 -5.39 -2.19
C ALA A 165 -9.78 -6.19 -2.08
N GLY A 166 -9.62 -6.96 -1.00
CA GLY A 166 -8.50 -7.88 -0.79
C GLY A 166 -8.37 -8.95 -1.86
N ALA A 167 -9.47 -9.61 -2.20
CA ALA A 167 -9.51 -10.64 -3.24
C ALA A 167 -9.02 -10.13 -4.59
N ILE A 168 -9.34 -8.88 -4.93
CA ILE A 168 -8.86 -8.20 -6.14
C ILE A 168 -7.41 -7.74 -5.96
N PHE A 169 -7.04 -7.29 -4.76
CA PHE A 169 -5.70 -6.80 -4.43
C PHE A 169 -4.62 -7.86 -4.64
N VAL A 170 -4.83 -9.11 -4.23
CA VAL A 170 -3.80 -10.16 -4.32
C VAL A 170 -3.28 -10.39 -5.75
N PRO A 171 -4.12 -10.64 -6.78
CA PRO A 171 -3.63 -10.77 -8.16
C PRO A 171 -3.00 -9.47 -8.68
N VAL A 172 -3.49 -8.29 -8.25
CA VAL A 172 -2.87 -6.98 -8.58
C VAL A 172 -1.47 -6.88 -7.98
N ALA A 173 -1.28 -7.26 -6.70
CA ALA A 173 0.01 -7.25 -6.02
C ALA A 173 1.02 -8.20 -6.69
N ILE A 174 0.57 -9.36 -7.18
CA ILE A 174 1.41 -10.27 -8.00
C ILE A 174 1.79 -9.62 -9.33
N GLY A 175 0.84 -8.94 -9.98
CA GLY A 175 1.08 -8.16 -11.20
C GLY A 175 2.10 -7.03 -10.98
N LEU A 176 1.95 -6.29 -9.89
CA LEU A 176 2.85 -5.24 -9.44
C LEU A 176 4.25 -5.79 -9.12
N ALA A 177 4.35 -6.88 -8.36
CA ALA A 177 5.61 -7.56 -8.08
C ALA A 177 6.38 -7.90 -9.37
N ARG A 178 5.67 -8.45 -10.37
CA ARG A 178 6.26 -8.73 -11.69
C ARG A 178 6.74 -7.46 -12.39
N ALA A 179 6.00 -6.35 -12.30
CA ALA A 179 6.39 -5.08 -12.89
C ALA A 179 7.62 -4.47 -12.20
N LEU A 180 7.69 -4.56 -10.86
CA LEU A 180 8.81 -4.06 -10.06
C LEU A 180 10.12 -4.81 -10.36
N VAL A 181 10.07 -6.13 -10.51
CA VAL A 181 11.25 -6.95 -10.81
C VAL A 181 11.50 -7.14 -12.31
N ALA A 182 10.69 -6.55 -13.18
CA ALA A 182 10.93 -6.61 -14.62
C ALA A 182 12.23 -5.87 -14.96
N PRO A 183 13.07 -6.40 -15.88
CA PRO A 183 14.25 -5.69 -16.32
C PRO A 183 13.87 -4.32 -16.91
N ALA A 184 14.73 -3.34 -16.72
CA ALA A 184 14.61 -2.06 -17.42
C ALA A 184 14.66 -2.35 -18.91
N ALA A 185 13.68 -1.88 -19.68
CA ALA A 185 13.75 -1.97 -21.13
C ALA A 185 14.94 -1.08 -21.53
N ALA A 186 16.06 -1.70 -21.93
CA ALA A 186 17.21 -0.94 -22.38
C ALA A 186 16.75 -0.08 -23.56
N ASN A 187 16.86 1.25 -23.42
CA ASN A 187 16.50 2.21 -24.45
C ASN A 187 17.34 1.95 -25.72
N GLY A 188 16.85 1.08 -26.61
CA GLY A 188 17.42 0.79 -27.92
C GLY A 188 18.70 -0.06 -27.95
N ALA A 189 19.48 -0.14 -26.86
CA ALA A 189 20.66 -0.99 -26.81
C ALA A 189 20.27 -2.39 -26.30
N ALA A 190 19.90 -3.28 -27.22
CA ALA A 190 19.63 -4.70 -27.00
C ALA A 190 20.89 -5.50 -26.56
N LYS A 191 21.70 -4.96 -25.65
CA LYS A 191 22.71 -5.75 -24.95
C LYS A 191 21.97 -6.65 -23.97
N GLU A 192 21.94 -7.93 -24.32
CA GLU A 192 21.61 -9.10 -23.51
C GLU A 192 21.43 -8.77 -22.02
N ALA A 193 20.22 -8.35 -21.66
CA ALA A 193 19.87 -8.21 -20.26
C ALA A 193 19.91 -9.63 -19.68
N MET A 194 20.84 -9.87 -18.75
CA MET A 194 20.94 -11.18 -18.11
C MET A 194 19.56 -11.59 -17.58
N PRO A 195 19.12 -12.83 -17.85
CA PRO A 195 17.84 -13.31 -17.35
C PRO A 195 17.84 -13.20 -15.82
N ARG A 196 16.88 -12.45 -15.29
CA ARG A 196 16.69 -12.34 -13.84
C ARG A 196 16.21 -13.69 -13.28
N PRO A 197 16.61 -14.06 -12.05
CA PRO A 197 16.12 -15.28 -11.42
C PRO A 197 14.59 -15.30 -11.38
N ALA A 198 14.00 -16.40 -11.84
CA ALA A 198 12.54 -16.57 -11.90
C ALA A 198 11.89 -16.44 -10.50
N ALA A 199 12.63 -16.78 -9.44
CA ALA A 199 12.23 -16.66 -8.04
C ALA A 199 12.06 -15.22 -7.52
N LEU A 200 12.49 -14.18 -8.25
CA LEU A 200 12.33 -12.79 -7.76
C LEU A 200 10.87 -12.33 -7.72
N VAL A 201 10.05 -12.77 -8.67
CA VAL A 201 8.61 -12.41 -8.72
C VAL A 201 7.87 -12.93 -7.48
N PRO A 202 7.92 -14.23 -7.14
CA PRO A 202 7.22 -14.72 -5.95
C PRO A 202 7.80 -14.13 -4.65
N LEU A 203 9.10 -13.85 -4.59
CA LEU A 203 9.68 -13.19 -3.42
C LEU A 203 9.15 -11.76 -3.26
N ALA A 204 9.11 -10.98 -4.34
CA ALA A 204 8.53 -9.64 -4.33
C ALA A 204 7.03 -9.66 -3.98
N ALA A 205 6.28 -10.62 -4.52
CA ALA A 205 4.86 -10.80 -4.19
C ALA A 205 4.67 -11.19 -2.72
N ALA A 206 5.47 -12.12 -2.21
CA ALA A 206 5.45 -12.50 -0.80
C ALA A 206 5.77 -11.29 0.09
N LEU A 207 6.79 -10.50 -0.25
CA LEU A 207 7.12 -9.27 0.48
C LEU A 207 5.97 -8.27 0.47
N LEU A 208 5.25 -8.07 -0.64
CA LEU A 208 4.08 -7.19 -0.66
C LEU A 208 2.93 -7.74 0.20
N LEU A 209 2.69 -9.06 0.15
CA LEU A 209 1.56 -9.73 0.78
C LEU A 209 1.80 -10.14 2.25
N SER A 210 3.01 -9.93 2.78
CA SER A 210 3.37 -10.24 4.16
C SER A 210 3.52 -8.99 5.05
N GLN A 211 3.08 -7.83 4.57
CA GLN A 211 3.14 -6.57 5.33
C GLN A 211 1.89 -6.39 6.18
N GLY A 212 2.01 -5.60 7.25
CA GLY A 212 0.89 -5.40 8.15
C GLY A 212 -0.30 -4.67 7.54
N PHE A 213 -0.12 -3.87 6.49
CA PHE A 213 -1.23 -3.23 5.76
C PHE A 213 -2.20 -4.25 5.15
N ILE A 214 -1.79 -5.51 4.96
CA ILE A 214 -2.66 -6.58 4.46
C ILE A 214 -3.82 -6.85 5.44
N GLN A 215 -3.67 -6.49 6.71
CA GLN A 215 -4.74 -6.56 7.71
C GLN A 215 -5.99 -5.80 7.29
N LEU A 216 -5.85 -4.72 6.50
CA LEU A 216 -6.99 -3.98 5.95
C LEU A 216 -7.97 -4.89 5.20
N PHE A 217 -7.48 -5.96 4.57
CA PHE A 217 -8.27 -6.85 3.73
C PHE A 217 -8.91 -8.02 4.48
N PHE A 218 -8.58 -8.24 5.76
CA PHE A 218 -9.18 -9.29 6.59
C PHE A 218 -10.51 -8.79 7.21
N GLY A 219 -11.42 -8.25 6.39
CA GLY A 219 -12.70 -7.74 6.86
C GLY A 219 -12.60 -6.58 7.85
N TYR A 220 -11.49 -5.86 7.84
CA TYR A 220 -11.28 -4.68 8.67
C TYR A 220 -12.22 -3.56 8.19
N VAL A 221 -13.14 -3.15 9.07
CA VAL A 221 -14.25 -2.24 8.74
C VAL A 221 -13.74 -0.81 8.73
N GLU A 222 -13.17 -0.39 7.60
CA GLU A 222 -12.58 0.93 7.37
C GLU A 222 -12.71 1.40 5.92
N ASN A 223 -12.55 2.71 5.73
CA ASN A 223 -12.58 3.37 4.43
C ASN A 223 -11.31 3.19 3.55
N TYR A 224 -10.26 2.54 4.06
CA TYR A 224 -8.93 2.52 3.43
C TYR A 224 -8.64 1.32 2.52
N THR A 225 -9.54 0.34 2.44
CA THR A 225 -9.33 -0.93 1.73
C THR A 225 -9.27 -0.74 0.21
N TRP A 226 -10.29 -0.10 -0.36
CA TRP A 226 -10.33 0.27 -1.77
C TRP A 226 -9.27 1.29 -2.13
N PHE A 227 -8.94 2.20 -1.20
CA PHE A 227 -7.86 3.17 -1.38
C PHE A 227 -6.52 2.46 -1.60
N ALA A 228 -6.16 1.49 -0.74
CA ALA A 228 -4.96 0.68 -0.89
C ALA A 228 -4.93 -0.10 -2.23
N LEU A 229 -6.06 -0.65 -2.67
CA LEU A 229 -6.19 -1.30 -3.97
C LEU A 229 -5.92 -0.33 -5.13
N MET A 230 -6.52 0.86 -5.11
CA MET A 230 -6.31 1.87 -6.14
C MET A 230 -4.86 2.34 -6.20
N MET A 231 -4.17 2.44 -5.07
CA MET A 231 -2.73 2.75 -5.02
C MET A 231 -1.88 1.64 -5.65
N ALA A 232 -2.25 0.36 -5.45
CA ALA A 232 -1.58 -0.76 -6.11
C ALA A 232 -1.77 -0.73 -7.63
N LEU A 233 -3.00 -0.47 -8.08
CA LEU A 233 -3.33 -0.31 -9.49
C LEU A 233 -2.60 0.89 -10.11
N PHE A 234 -2.53 2.02 -9.40
CA PHE A 234 -1.77 3.21 -9.80
C PHE A 234 -0.30 2.88 -10.05
N LEU A 235 0.37 2.24 -9.09
CA LEU A 235 1.77 1.82 -9.25
C LEU A 235 1.94 0.84 -10.40
N TRP A 236 1.05 -0.15 -10.51
CA TRP A 236 1.15 -1.18 -11.54
C TRP A 236 0.97 -0.60 -12.94
N ALA A 237 -0.04 0.25 -13.15
CA ALA A 237 -0.31 0.91 -14.41
C ALA A 237 0.73 1.99 -14.73
N GLY A 238 1.26 2.71 -13.74
CA GLY A 238 2.35 3.68 -13.91
C GLY A 238 3.65 3.02 -14.38
N LEU A 239 4.02 1.87 -13.79
CA LEU A 239 5.12 1.05 -14.29
C LEU A 239 4.82 0.49 -15.69
N GLY A 240 3.55 0.15 -15.97
CA GLY A 240 3.07 -0.18 -17.31
C GLY A 240 3.35 0.92 -18.33
N PHE A 241 3.08 2.18 -17.99
CA PHE A 241 3.29 3.33 -18.86
C PHE A 241 4.79 3.57 -19.12
N LEU A 242 5.62 3.48 -18.08
CA LEU A 242 7.09 3.56 -18.22
C LEU A 242 7.69 2.40 -19.01
N THR A 243 6.95 1.30 -19.18
CA THR A 243 7.31 0.17 -20.06
C THR A 243 6.61 0.20 -21.41
N ARG A 244 5.88 1.29 -21.72
CA ARG A 244 5.09 1.48 -22.94
C ARG A 244 4.00 0.42 -23.16
N ARG A 245 3.50 -0.18 -22.08
CA ARG A 245 2.44 -1.21 -22.11
C ARG A 245 1.05 -0.63 -21.89
N THR A 246 0.96 0.54 -21.27
CA THR A 246 -0.29 1.24 -20.99
C THR A 246 -0.14 2.72 -21.35
N PRO A 247 -1.22 3.41 -21.74
CA PRO A 247 -1.24 4.86 -21.87
C PRO A 247 -1.20 5.53 -20.48
N LEU A 248 -0.89 6.83 -20.43
CA LEU A 248 -0.76 7.58 -19.17
C LEU A 248 -2.09 7.65 -18.42
N ILE A 249 -3.20 7.81 -19.15
CA ILE A 249 -4.54 7.92 -18.54
C ILE A 249 -4.91 6.69 -17.72
N LEU A 250 -4.51 5.47 -18.14
CA LEU A 250 -4.78 4.26 -17.36
C LEU A 250 -3.94 4.19 -16.09
N ALA A 251 -2.82 4.91 -16.01
CA ALA A 251 -2.09 5.08 -14.76
C ALA A 251 -2.79 6.10 -13.85
N VAL A 252 -3.29 7.21 -14.39
CA VAL A 252 -3.84 8.30 -13.59
C VAL A 252 -5.25 8.00 -13.06
N LEU A 253 -6.11 7.30 -13.82
CA LEU A 253 -7.48 6.98 -13.39
C LEU A 253 -7.58 6.28 -12.02
N PRO A 254 -6.78 5.23 -11.71
CA PRO A 254 -6.73 4.67 -10.37
C PRO A 254 -6.38 5.69 -9.28
N LEU A 255 -5.46 6.62 -9.55
CA LEU A 255 -5.13 7.67 -8.59
C LEU A 255 -6.28 8.66 -8.39
N GLU A 256 -6.98 9.04 -9.44
CA GLU A 256 -8.17 9.90 -9.33
C GLU A 256 -9.24 9.23 -8.47
N ILE A 257 -9.51 7.94 -8.71
CA ILE A 257 -10.41 7.16 -7.85
C ILE A 257 -9.87 7.11 -6.42
N ALA A 258 -8.56 6.90 -6.23
CA ALA A 258 -7.93 6.90 -4.91
C ALA A 258 -8.14 8.25 -4.18
N ILE A 259 -8.05 9.39 -4.89
CA ILE A 259 -8.33 10.72 -4.33
C ILE A 259 -9.81 10.84 -3.93
N GLY A 260 -10.73 10.30 -4.74
CA GLY A 260 -12.16 10.27 -4.41
C GLY A 260 -12.48 9.40 -3.19
N LEU A 261 -11.80 8.26 -3.05
CA LEU A 261 -11.91 7.37 -1.90
C LEU A 261 -11.33 8.03 -0.64
N ASN A 262 -10.14 8.63 -0.76
CA ASN A 262 -9.50 9.36 0.33
C ASN A 262 -8.63 10.50 -0.20
N LEU A 263 -8.88 11.71 0.28
CA LEU A 263 -8.19 12.92 -0.21
C LEU A 263 -6.68 12.91 0.04
N SER A 264 -6.19 12.10 0.98
CA SER A 264 -4.75 11.92 1.17
C SER A 264 -4.05 11.36 -0.07
N GLY A 265 -4.78 10.74 -1.02
CA GLY A 265 -4.25 10.34 -2.33
C GLY A 265 -3.57 11.47 -3.12
N VAL A 266 -3.91 12.74 -2.87
CA VAL A 266 -3.26 13.89 -3.52
C VAL A 266 -1.75 13.95 -3.29
N VAL A 267 -1.27 13.32 -2.21
CA VAL A 267 0.16 13.20 -1.89
C VAL A 267 0.95 12.50 -3.00
N LEU A 268 0.28 11.75 -3.88
CA LEU A 268 0.87 11.02 -5.00
C LEU A 268 0.99 11.85 -6.29
N LEU A 269 0.42 13.05 -6.37
CA LEU A 269 0.49 13.90 -7.58
C LEU A 269 1.93 14.17 -8.07
N PRO A 270 2.96 14.32 -7.22
CA PRO A 270 4.35 14.44 -7.69
C PRO A 270 4.79 13.25 -8.56
N SER A 271 4.31 12.04 -8.27
CA SER A 271 4.63 10.86 -9.08
C SER A 271 3.94 10.86 -10.45
N VAL A 272 2.75 11.45 -10.58
CA VAL A 272 2.11 11.70 -11.88
C VAL A 272 2.92 12.70 -12.70
N ALA A 273 3.43 13.76 -12.06
CA ALA A 273 4.29 14.72 -12.73
C ALA A 273 5.55 14.04 -13.30
N VAL A 274 6.15 13.09 -12.57
CA VAL A 274 7.26 12.27 -13.10
C VAL A 274 6.85 11.50 -14.36
N LEU A 275 5.68 10.84 -14.36
CA LEU A 275 5.19 10.12 -15.55
C LEU A 275 4.95 11.07 -16.73
N GLY A 276 4.27 12.21 -16.50
CA GLY A 276 3.98 13.20 -17.53
C GLY A 276 5.23 13.82 -18.13
N VAL A 277 6.18 14.25 -17.29
CA VAL A 277 7.47 14.82 -17.73
C VAL A 277 8.27 13.79 -18.50
N TRP A 278 8.41 12.57 -17.98
CA TRP A 278 9.12 11.51 -18.69
C TRP A 278 8.49 11.25 -20.07
N GLY A 279 7.17 11.08 -20.13
CA GLY A 279 6.45 10.84 -21.37
C GLY A 279 6.59 11.99 -22.37
N TRP A 280 6.56 13.24 -21.91
CA TRP A 280 6.78 14.42 -22.75
C TRP A 280 8.21 14.50 -23.31
N MET A 281 9.19 14.03 -22.54
CA MET A 281 10.58 13.96 -22.99
C MET A 281 10.81 12.89 -24.07
N GLN A 282 9.90 11.91 -24.22
CA GLN A 282 9.94 10.90 -25.29
C GLN A 282 9.26 11.43 -26.56
N PRO A 283 10.00 11.73 -27.66
CA PRO A 283 9.43 12.37 -28.85
C PRO A 283 8.25 11.61 -29.46
N ASP A 284 8.29 10.28 -29.40
CA ASP A 284 7.27 9.37 -29.92
C ASP A 284 6.01 9.29 -29.05
N LEU A 285 6.09 9.68 -27.77
CA LEU A 285 4.94 9.66 -26.85
C LEU A 285 4.29 11.03 -26.65
N ARG A 286 4.95 12.14 -27.04
CA ARG A 286 4.48 13.52 -26.77
C ARG A 286 3.01 13.78 -27.06
N ARG A 287 2.53 13.39 -28.25
CA ARG A 287 1.12 13.60 -28.64
C ARG A 287 0.15 12.77 -27.80
N ALA A 288 0.50 11.51 -27.53
CA ALA A 288 -0.31 10.64 -26.69
C ALA A 288 -0.36 11.16 -25.25
N VAL A 289 0.77 11.62 -24.72
CA VAL A 289 0.87 12.22 -23.38
C VAL A 289 0.08 13.52 -23.30
N ALA A 290 0.15 14.39 -24.30
CA ALA A 290 -0.65 15.62 -24.35
C ALA A 290 -2.15 15.33 -24.27
N ARG A 291 -2.62 14.36 -25.08
CA ARG A 291 -4.01 13.90 -25.07
C ARG A 291 -4.38 13.33 -23.70
N ASP A 292 -3.55 12.43 -23.16
CA ASP A 292 -3.84 11.76 -21.91
C ASP A 292 -3.84 12.74 -20.73
N LEU A 293 -2.97 13.76 -20.73
CA LEU A 293 -2.99 14.85 -19.74
C LEU A 293 -4.28 15.69 -19.85
N ALA A 294 -4.74 15.99 -21.07
CA ALA A 294 -6.01 16.68 -21.27
C ALA A 294 -7.20 15.84 -20.76
N LEU A 295 -7.18 14.53 -21.02
CA LEU A 295 -8.17 13.60 -20.49
C LEU A 295 -8.12 13.54 -18.96
N THR A 296 -6.93 13.50 -18.35
CA THR A 296 -6.73 13.57 -16.90
C THR A 296 -7.31 14.86 -16.29
N VAL A 297 -7.08 16.01 -16.92
CA VAL A 297 -7.69 17.27 -16.45
C VAL A 297 -9.21 17.20 -16.55
N ALA A 298 -9.74 16.69 -17.66
CA ALA A 298 -11.19 16.52 -17.84
C ALA A 298 -11.80 15.55 -16.82
N SER A 299 -11.13 14.42 -16.52
CA SER A 299 -11.62 13.44 -15.55
C SER A 299 -11.49 13.92 -14.11
N LEU A 300 -10.46 14.68 -13.75
CA LEU A 300 -10.37 15.36 -12.45
C LEU A 300 -11.49 16.38 -12.25
N VAL A 301 -11.83 17.17 -13.28
CA VAL A 301 -12.98 18.08 -13.24
C VAL A 301 -14.28 17.28 -13.11
N GLY A 302 -14.42 16.19 -13.86
CA GLY A 302 -15.57 15.28 -13.75
C GLY A 302 -15.71 14.67 -12.36
N LEU A 303 -14.61 14.22 -11.76
CA LEU A 303 -14.57 13.71 -10.39
C LEU A 303 -14.98 14.80 -9.39
N HIS A 304 -14.44 16.02 -9.51
CA HIS A 304 -14.83 17.13 -8.65
C HIS A 304 -16.34 17.40 -8.69
N VAL A 305 -16.93 17.47 -9.89
CA VAL A 305 -18.37 17.66 -10.08
C VAL A 305 -19.17 16.49 -9.51
N LEU A 306 -18.71 15.26 -9.71
CA LEU A 306 -19.33 14.06 -9.14
C LEU A 306 -19.33 14.12 -7.61
N LEU A 307 -18.19 14.39 -6.99
CA LEU A 307 -18.06 14.47 -5.53
C LEU A 307 -18.92 15.60 -4.95
N GLN A 308 -19.03 16.75 -5.64
CA GLN A 308 -19.96 17.82 -5.26
C GLN A 308 -21.41 17.33 -5.23
N ALA A 309 -21.83 16.59 -6.26
CA ALA A 309 -23.18 16.06 -6.38
C ALA A 309 -23.52 15.03 -5.29
N LEU A 310 -22.53 14.30 -4.78
CA LEU A 310 -22.72 13.22 -3.81
C LEU A 310 -22.84 13.66 -2.34
N GLY A 311 -22.45 14.89 -1.99
CA GLY A 311 -22.58 15.34 -0.60
C GLY A 311 -21.87 16.65 -0.28
N HIS A 312 -21.97 17.63 -1.17
CA HIS A 312 -21.41 18.98 -0.98
C HIS A 312 -19.89 18.98 -0.77
N PHE A 313 -19.15 18.04 -1.38
CA PHE A 313 -17.69 18.06 -1.33
C PHE A 313 -17.15 19.36 -1.95
N ASP A 314 -16.44 20.16 -1.15
CA ASP A 314 -15.75 21.35 -1.65
C ASP A 314 -14.23 21.12 -1.59
N THR A 315 -13.61 21.06 -2.77
CA THR A 315 -12.17 20.85 -2.91
C THR A 315 -11.34 21.96 -2.26
N MET A 316 -11.81 23.21 -2.28
CA MET A 316 -11.11 24.32 -1.63
C MET A 316 -11.19 24.21 -0.11
N VAL A 317 -12.35 23.78 0.42
CA VAL A 317 -12.49 23.49 1.86
C VAL A 317 -11.58 22.33 2.26
N ALA A 318 -11.59 21.24 1.50
CA ALA A 318 -10.71 20.10 1.74
C ALA A 318 -9.22 20.44 1.69
N ILE A 319 -8.78 21.19 0.67
CA ILE A 319 -7.39 21.61 0.53
C ILE A 319 -7.00 22.55 1.68
N ARG A 320 -7.87 23.50 2.04
CA ARG A 320 -7.63 24.38 3.19
C ARG A 320 -7.55 23.58 4.49
N TYR A 321 -8.45 22.62 4.69
CA TYR A 321 -8.42 21.73 5.85
C TYR A 321 -7.11 20.94 5.92
N MET A 322 -6.68 20.31 4.83
CA MET A 322 -5.40 19.58 4.77
C MET A 322 -4.20 20.50 4.99
N TRP A 323 -4.23 21.72 4.44
CA TRP A 323 -3.20 22.72 4.67
C TRP A 323 -3.13 23.14 6.14
N ASP A 324 -4.28 23.41 6.76
CA ASP A 324 -4.35 23.79 8.17
C ASP A 324 -3.92 22.63 9.08
N LEU A 325 -4.33 21.40 8.75
CA LEU A 325 -3.99 20.19 9.49
C LEU A 325 -2.48 19.89 9.41
N VAL A 326 -1.92 19.89 8.19
CA VAL A 326 -0.53 19.45 7.92
C VAL A 326 0.47 20.60 8.02
N ALA A 327 0.24 21.71 7.31
CA ALA A 327 1.21 22.80 7.22
C ALA A 327 1.18 23.74 8.43
N ARG A 328 0.00 23.95 9.05
CA ARG A 328 -0.12 24.73 10.29
C ARG A 328 -0.03 23.90 11.55
N GLY A 329 0.04 22.57 11.42
CA GLY A 329 0.19 21.67 12.54
C GLY A 329 -1.00 21.67 13.50
N GLN A 330 -2.21 22.01 13.03
CA GLN A 330 -3.41 22.00 13.89
C GLN A 330 -3.76 20.61 14.40
N ALA A 331 -3.27 19.56 13.74
CA ALA A 331 -3.37 18.19 14.24
C ALA A 331 -2.48 17.91 15.46
N MET A 332 -1.45 18.74 15.69
CA MET A 332 -0.43 18.49 16.70
C MET A 332 -0.80 19.19 18.00
N GLN A 333 -0.79 18.45 19.11
CA GLN A 333 -0.93 19.05 20.44
C GLN A 333 0.20 20.05 20.75
N HIS A 334 1.37 19.85 20.14
CA HIS A 334 2.55 20.70 20.31
C HIS A 334 3.23 20.99 18.95
N PRO A 335 3.05 22.16 18.33
CA PRO A 335 3.52 22.44 16.96
C PRO A 335 5.04 22.69 16.83
N SER A 336 5.89 22.06 17.65
CA SER A 336 7.35 22.27 17.62
C SER A 336 8.03 21.29 16.66
N PHE A 337 8.81 21.81 15.71
CA PHE A 337 9.67 20.99 14.83
C PHE A 337 10.64 20.09 15.61
N LEU A 338 11.10 20.51 16.79
CA LEU A 338 11.98 19.70 17.64
C LEU A 338 11.28 18.44 18.18
N MET A 339 9.95 18.45 18.30
CA MET A 339 9.17 17.27 18.72
C MET A 339 9.33 16.11 17.71
N LEU A 340 9.47 16.43 16.42
CA LEU A 340 9.68 15.43 15.36
C LEU A 340 10.99 14.65 15.52
N PHE A 341 11.89 15.08 16.40
CA PHE A 341 13.14 14.36 16.71
C PHE A 341 13.20 13.89 18.17
N GLY A 342 12.11 14.06 18.92
CA GLY A 342 11.99 13.56 20.28
C GLY A 342 11.92 12.03 20.33
N ALA A 343 12.45 11.44 21.41
CA ALA A 343 12.49 9.98 21.56
C ALA A 343 11.10 9.32 21.52
N ALA A 344 10.06 10.01 22.04
CA ALA A 344 8.69 9.53 21.99
C ALA A 344 8.16 9.42 20.54
N HIS A 345 8.31 10.48 19.76
CA HIS A 345 7.88 10.47 18.36
C HIS A 345 8.70 9.47 17.52
N MET A 346 10.02 9.37 17.71
CA MET A 346 10.84 8.34 17.03
C MET A 346 10.39 6.92 17.36
N ARG A 347 10.03 6.66 18.62
CA ARG A 347 9.47 5.38 19.04
C ARG A 347 8.13 5.12 18.35
N ASP A 348 7.27 6.11 18.25
CA ASP A 348 5.94 5.96 17.67
C ASP A 348 6.00 5.80 16.14
N VAL A 349 6.90 6.52 15.46
CA VAL A 349 7.24 6.33 14.04
C VAL A 349 7.80 4.91 13.82
N LEU A 350 8.71 4.45 14.67
CA LEU A 350 9.24 3.09 14.56
C LEU A 350 8.13 2.05 14.77
N ALA A 351 7.26 2.26 15.77
CA ALA A 351 6.15 1.38 16.10
C ALA A 351 5.15 1.29 14.95
N ILE A 352 4.72 2.43 14.38
CA ILE A 352 3.77 2.43 13.26
C ILE A 352 4.37 1.79 12.02
N HIS A 353 5.61 2.11 11.64
CA HIS A 353 6.25 1.51 10.47
C HIS A 353 6.52 0.02 10.64
N THR A 354 6.78 -0.44 11.87
CA THR A 354 6.84 -1.88 12.19
C THR A 354 5.46 -2.53 12.03
N LEU A 355 4.40 -1.86 12.46
CA LEU A 355 3.03 -2.35 12.38
C LEU A 355 2.51 -2.42 10.94
N ILE A 356 2.59 -1.34 10.15
CA ILE A 356 1.99 -1.27 8.80
C ILE A 356 2.80 -2.02 7.75
N GLY A 357 4.08 -2.29 8.01
CA GLY A 357 4.94 -2.96 7.06
C GLY A 357 6.39 -2.87 7.51
N PRO A 358 6.90 -3.86 8.24
CA PRO A 358 8.26 -3.77 8.71
C PRO A 358 9.31 -3.74 7.59
N CYS A 359 8.96 -4.25 6.40
CA CYS A 359 9.78 -4.13 5.19
C CYS A 359 9.40 -2.92 4.33
N ALA A 360 8.50 -2.06 4.81
CA ALA A 360 8.04 -0.85 4.15
C ALA A 360 9.02 0.30 4.43
N GLY A 361 8.76 1.10 5.47
CA GLY A 361 9.54 2.30 5.78
C GLY A 361 10.99 2.01 6.15
N LEU A 362 11.22 0.95 6.94
CA LEU A 362 12.56 0.61 7.45
C LEU A 362 13.51 0.10 6.36
N LEU A 363 12.98 -0.58 5.33
CA LEU A 363 13.79 -1.08 4.21
C LEU A 363 13.97 -0.03 3.11
N LEU A 364 12.96 0.83 2.89
CA LEU A 364 12.96 1.81 1.80
C LEU A 364 14.20 2.72 1.88
N VAL A 365 14.43 3.37 3.02
CA VAL A 365 15.54 4.33 3.18
C VAL A 365 16.90 3.71 2.86
N PRO A 366 17.33 2.61 3.50
CA PRO A 366 18.62 1.99 3.18
C PRO A 366 18.68 1.46 1.74
N ALA A 367 17.61 0.86 1.22
CA ALA A 367 17.58 0.36 -0.16
C ALA A 367 17.73 1.50 -1.18
N ALA A 368 17.06 2.63 -0.96
CA ALA A 368 17.16 3.82 -1.80
C ALA A 368 18.56 4.44 -1.74
N LEU A 369 19.12 4.61 -0.53
CA LEU A 369 20.48 5.15 -0.35
C LEU A 369 21.53 4.31 -1.08
N VAL A 370 21.49 2.98 -0.91
CA VAL A 370 22.41 2.06 -1.59
C VAL A 370 22.22 2.13 -3.11
N ARG A 371 20.97 2.13 -3.58
CA ARG A 371 20.66 2.20 -5.02
C ARG A 371 21.14 3.49 -5.67
N VAL A 372 21.03 4.62 -4.96
CA VAL A 372 21.50 5.94 -5.43
C VAL A 372 23.03 5.98 -5.39
N ALA A 373 23.66 5.52 -4.31
CA ALA A 373 25.10 5.47 -4.16
C ALA A 373 25.78 4.62 -5.24
N ASP A 374 25.23 3.43 -5.53
CA ASP A 374 25.76 2.51 -6.54
C ASP A 374 25.46 2.94 -7.98
N GLY A 375 24.32 3.61 -8.21
CA GLY A 375 23.90 4.02 -9.54
C GLY A 375 24.56 5.31 -10.04
N GLY A 376 25.05 6.16 -9.13
CA GLY A 376 25.50 7.51 -9.44
C GLY A 376 24.46 8.28 -10.28
N ARG A 377 24.94 9.11 -11.22
CA ARG A 377 24.06 9.87 -12.14
C ARG A 377 23.19 8.98 -13.04
N ARG A 378 23.64 7.76 -13.35
CA ARG A 378 22.88 6.82 -14.20
C ARG A 378 21.68 6.23 -13.46
N GLY A 379 21.76 6.11 -12.13
CA GLY A 379 20.64 5.66 -11.30
C GLY A 379 19.45 6.60 -11.36
N LEU A 380 19.69 7.92 -11.29
CA LEU A 380 18.64 8.93 -11.35
C LEU A 380 18.02 9.11 -12.75
N ALA A 381 18.67 8.60 -13.80
CA ALA A 381 18.08 8.57 -15.14
C ALA A 381 17.04 7.44 -15.31
N ASP A 382 16.90 6.53 -14.34
CA ASP A 382 15.89 5.48 -14.34
C ASP A 382 14.52 6.06 -13.93
N ALA A 383 13.68 6.30 -14.92
CA ALA A 383 12.34 6.86 -14.72
C ALA A 383 11.46 6.01 -13.81
N ARG A 384 11.66 4.68 -13.76
CA ARG A 384 10.90 3.80 -12.86
C ARG A 384 11.34 4.01 -11.41
N LEU A 385 12.65 4.18 -11.17
CA LEU A 385 13.17 4.52 -9.85
C LEU A 385 12.60 5.87 -9.38
N LEU A 386 12.68 6.89 -10.23
CA LEU A 386 12.13 8.21 -9.92
C LEU A 386 10.63 8.15 -9.62
N PHE A 387 9.87 7.40 -10.41
CA PHE A 387 8.43 7.25 -10.21
C PHE A 387 8.09 6.60 -8.86
N VAL A 388 8.68 5.44 -8.54
CA VAL A 388 8.37 4.75 -7.27
C VAL A 388 8.85 5.54 -6.05
N LEU A 389 9.99 6.24 -6.16
CA LEU A 389 10.46 7.13 -5.08
C LEU A 389 9.59 8.39 -4.95
N ALA A 390 9.11 8.96 -6.05
CA ALA A 390 8.17 10.09 -6.02
C ALA A 390 6.79 9.69 -5.50
N ALA A 391 6.39 8.42 -5.65
CA ALA A 391 5.18 7.89 -5.05
C ALA A 391 5.37 7.64 -3.54
N ALA A 392 6.49 7.05 -3.14
CA ALA A 392 6.76 6.69 -1.74
C ALA A 392 7.21 7.87 -0.85
N GLY A 393 7.96 8.82 -1.40
CA GLY A 393 8.63 9.88 -0.64
C GLY A 393 7.67 10.83 0.07
N PRO A 394 6.73 11.48 -0.63
CA PRO A 394 5.79 12.42 -0.01
C PRO A 394 4.94 11.79 1.11
N PRO A 395 4.32 10.60 0.96
CA PRO A 395 3.64 9.95 2.08
C PRO A 395 4.58 9.54 3.22
N LEU A 396 5.84 9.14 2.93
CA LEU A 396 6.81 8.83 3.97
C LEU A 396 7.10 10.07 4.83
N VAL A 397 7.35 11.21 4.18
CA VAL A 397 7.51 12.50 4.87
C VAL A 397 6.24 12.84 5.65
N ALA A 398 5.06 12.70 5.04
CA ALA A 398 3.80 12.96 5.71
C ALA A 398 3.63 12.10 6.97
N SER A 399 3.92 10.79 6.90
CA SER A 399 3.84 9.86 8.04
C SER A 399 4.85 10.17 9.15
N PHE A 400 6.00 10.76 8.80
CA PHE A 400 6.98 11.25 9.77
C PHE A 400 6.56 12.58 10.38
N THR A 401 5.95 13.47 9.60
CA THR A 401 5.52 14.80 10.09
C THR A 401 4.18 14.78 10.81
N TYR A 402 3.39 13.71 10.64
CA TYR A 402 2.13 13.53 11.34
C TYR A 402 2.45 13.35 12.82
N GLY A 403 2.19 14.38 13.63
CA GLY A 403 2.50 14.37 15.06
C GLY A 403 1.52 13.50 15.85
N ASP A 404 1.55 13.64 17.18
CA ASP A 404 0.61 12.96 18.07
C ASP A 404 -0.82 13.39 17.75
N SER A 405 -1.54 12.56 16.99
CA SER A 405 -2.99 12.67 16.87
C SER A 405 -3.63 12.51 18.24
N ILE A 406 -4.89 12.92 18.36
CA ILE A 406 -5.67 12.75 19.61
C ILE A 406 -5.66 11.27 20.07
N GLN A 407 -5.62 10.33 19.12
CA GLN A 407 -5.55 8.90 19.40
C GLN A 407 -4.11 8.40 19.58
N GLY A 408 -3.12 9.11 19.05
CA GLY A 408 -1.72 8.72 18.92
C GLY A 408 -1.47 8.02 17.58
N LEU A 409 -0.31 8.30 16.96
CA LEU A 409 0.12 7.73 15.66
C LEU A 409 -0.15 6.24 15.49
N PRO A 410 0.16 5.37 16.47
CA PRO A 410 -0.06 3.95 16.29
C PRO A 410 -1.55 3.60 16.23
N ARG A 411 -2.42 4.32 16.94
CA ARG A 411 -3.87 4.02 16.96
C ARG A 411 -4.55 4.31 15.63
N ASP A 412 -4.04 5.29 14.88
CA ASP A 412 -4.50 5.63 13.52
C ASP A 412 -3.69 4.87 12.44
N TRP A 413 -3.32 3.60 12.70
CA TRP A 413 -2.40 2.88 11.82
C TRP A 413 -2.96 2.61 10.43
N ASP A 414 -4.26 2.46 10.35
CA ASP A 414 -5.04 2.18 9.14
C ASP A 414 -5.03 3.35 8.18
N LEU A 415 -4.95 4.59 8.67
CA LEU A 415 -4.69 5.77 7.85
C LEU A 415 -3.34 5.67 7.12
N PHE A 416 -2.32 5.09 7.75
CA PHE A 416 -0.97 4.97 7.18
C PHE A 416 -0.75 3.67 6.39
N ALA A 417 -1.54 2.64 6.67
CA ALA A 417 -1.39 1.32 6.08
C ALA A 417 -1.37 1.32 4.54
N PRO A 418 -2.27 2.04 3.82
CA PRO A 418 -2.23 2.12 2.37
C PRO A 418 -0.90 2.67 1.82
N PHE A 419 -0.26 3.60 2.52
CA PHE A 419 1.03 4.16 2.09
C PHE A 419 2.18 3.19 2.25
N ALA A 420 2.09 2.25 3.20
CA ALA A 420 3.11 1.22 3.40
C ALA A 420 3.35 0.40 2.11
N LEU A 421 2.30 0.15 1.33
CA LEU A 421 2.40 -0.48 0.01
C LEU A 421 3.40 0.24 -0.90
N LEU A 422 3.36 1.57 -0.93
CA LEU A 422 4.23 2.39 -1.77
C LEU A 422 5.69 2.24 -1.34
N TYR A 423 5.92 2.23 -0.02
CA TYR A 423 7.28 2.12 0.52
C TYR A 423 7.89 0.76 0.18
N VAL A 424 7.10 -0.32 0.33
CA VAL A 424 7.52 -1.69 0.03
C VAL A 424 7.79 -1.84 -1.46
N ALA A 425 6.91 -1.30 -2.32
CA ALA A 425 7.11 -1.33 -3.76
C ALA A 425 8.40 -0.61 -4.17
N ALA A 426 8.64 0.59 -3.63
CA ALA A 426 9.87 1.33 -3.89
C ALA A 426 11.12 0.60 -3.37
N ALA A 427 11.05 0.02 -2.17
CA ALA A 427 12.13 -0.79 -1.58
C ALA A 427 12.47 -2.02 -2.45
N ILE A 428 11.45 -2.77 -2.88
CA ILE A 428 11.61 -3.92 -3.80
C ILE A 428 12.26 -3.47 -5.10
N TYR A 429 11.82 -2.36 -5.69
CA TYR A 429 12.40 -1.85 -6.93
C TYR A 429 13.88 -1.46 -6.74
N CYS A 430 14.20 -0.76 -5.65
CA CYS A 430 15.57 -0.36 -5.32
C CYS A 430 16.50 -1.57 -5.20
N LEU A 431 16.05 -2.66 -4.57
CA LEU A 431 16.82 -3.90 -4.42
C LEU A 431 16.92 -4.67 -5.75
N ALA A 432 15.81 -4.85 -6.45
CA ALA A 432 15.74 -5.65 -7.68
C ALA A 432 16.44 -4.99 -8.87
N SER A 433 16.60 -3.66 -8.86
CA SER A 433 17.25 -2.90 -9.93
C SER A 433 18.75 -2.67 -9.73
N GLN A 434 19.35 -3.22 -8.67
CA GLN A 434 20.80 -3.09 -8.47
C GLN A 434 21.58 -3.85 -9.55
N PRO A 435 22.67 -3.27 -10.08
CA PRO A 435 23.54 -3.99 -11.01
C PRO A 435 24.20 -5.17 -10.29
N MET A 436 24.09 -6.37 -10.87
CA MET A 436 24.89 -7.52 -10.45
C MET A 436 26.37 -7.17 -10.72
N ARG A 437 27.16 -7.06 -9.65
CA ARG A 437 28.62 -6.81 -9.73
C ARG A 437 29.40 -8.11 -9.71
#